data_AF-A0A508TLN8-F1
#
_entry.id   AF-A0A508TLN8-F1
#
_cell.length_a   1.000
_cell.length_b   1.000
_cell.length_c   1.000
_cell.angle_alpha   90.00
_cell.angle_beta   90.00
_cell.angle_gamma   90.00
#
_symmetry.space_group_name_H-M   'P 1'
#
loop_
_entity.id
_entity.type
_entity.pdbx_description
1 polymer ?
#
loop_
_entity_poly.entity_id
_entity_poly.type
_entity_poly.pdbx_seq_one_letter_code
_entity_poly.pdbx_strand_id
1 'polypeptide(L)'
;MKWMLVVLVGGMTPVNTDLVFEKFADCMSAEEQMRKHYADAFEAWDRWAAENIPKRRDYSKARDLQARRLLANAGTCIPHGAGDQQPISSPPSSSSSPQPQPGASPSPQPGPRG
;
A
#
# COMPACT_ATOMS: atom_id res chain seq x y z
N MET A 1 5.96 -2.15 -24.77
CA MET A 1 6.17 -2.45 -23.34
C MET A 1 5.30 -1.48 -22.57
N LYS A 2 4.41 -1.92 -21.69
CA LYS A 2 3.61 -0.99 -20.87
C LYS A 2 4.39 -0.67 -19.59
N TRP A 3 4.01 0.41 -18.93
CA TRP A 3 4.59 0.88 -17.67
C TRP A 3 3.48 1.02 -16.65
N MET A 4 3.73 0.70 -15.39
CA MET A 4 2.77 0.84 -14.29
C MET A 4 3.36 1.76 -13.22
N LEU A 5 2.54 2.69 -12.74
CA LEU A 5 2.89 3.49 -11.58
C LEU A 5 2.57 2.71 -10.30
N VAL A 6 3.56 2.56 -9.42
CA VAL A 6 3.42 1.96 -8.09
C VAL A 6 3.79 3.00 -7.06
N VAL A 7 3.09 3.03 -5.94
CA VAL A 7 3.36 3.97 -4.84
C VAL A 7 4.01 3.23 -3.68
N LEU A 8 5.18 3.67 -3.27
CA LEU A 8 5.83 3.22 -2.04
C LEU A 8 5.31 4.07 -0.87
N VAL A 9 4.37 3.53 -0.11
CA VAL A 9 3.86 4.18 1.10
C VAL A 9 4.88 4.02 2.22
N GLY A 10 5.20 5.13 2.89
CA GLY A 10 6.20 5.16 3.96
C GLY A 10 7.60 4.73 3.50
N GLY A 11 7.90 4.84 2.20
CA GLY A 11 9.18 4.49 1.59
C GLY A 11 9.47 2.99 1.45
N MET A 12 8.55 2.11 1.84
CA MET A 12 8.81 0.66 1.86
C MET A 12 7.68 -0.21 1.34
N THR A 13 6.41 0.21 1.47
CA THR A 13 5.27 -0.65 1.14
C THR A 13 4.75 -0.30 -0.25
N PRO A 14 4.98 -1.15 -1.27
CA PRO A 14 4.44 -0.94 -2.60
C PRO A 14 2.92 -1.13 -2.61
N VAL A 15 2.23 -0.17 -3.23
CA VAL A 15 0.80 -0.15 -3.46
C VAL A 15 0.59 0.01 -4.96
N ASN A 16 -0.11 -0.95 -5.56
CA ASN A 16 -0.49 -0.88 -6.96
C ASN A 16 -1.52 0.25 -7.14
N THR A 17 -1.28 1.15 -8.09
CA THR A 17 -2.23 2.24 -8.43
C THR A 17 -3.16 1.88 -9.57
N ASP A 18 -2.91 0.76 -10.25
CA ASP A 18 -3.56 0.31 -11.48
C ASP A 18 -3.45 1.29 -12.66
N LEU A 19 -2.59 2.32 -12.53
CA LEU A 19 -2.29 3.27 -13.59
C LEU A 19 -1.24 2.67 -14.54
N VAL A 20 -1.70 2.26 -15.72
CA VAL A 20 -0.86 1.66 -16.77
C VAL A 20 -0.74 2.62 -17.95
N PHE A 21 0.50 2.89 -18.35
CA PHE A 21 0.89 3.80 -19.41
C PHE A 21 1.58 3.05 -20.56
N GLU A 22 1.39 3.51 -21.79
CA GLU A 22 2.09 2.93 -22.96
C GLU A 22 3.53 3.43 -23.08
N LYS A 23 3.79 4.67 -22.67
CA LYS A 23 5.11 5.30 -22.73
C LYS A 23 5.65 5.55 -21.33
N PHE A 24 6.97 5.39 -21.19
CA PHE A 24 7.66 5.68 -19.94
C PHE A 24 7.52 7.17 -19.54
N ALA A 25 7.58 8.07 -20.52
CA ALA A 25 7.44 9.51 -20.30
C ALA A 25 6.07 9.89 -19.69
N ASP A 26 5.00 9.21 -20.09
CA ASP A 26 3.66 9.45 -19.54
C ASP A 26 3.58 8.98 -18.08
N CYS A 27 4.21 7.83 -17.76
CA CYS A 27 4.32 7.35 -16.39
C CYS A 27 5.14 8.30 -15.50
N MET A 28 6.28 8.79 -15.99
CA MET A 28 7.10 9.77 -15.24
C MET A 28 6.35 11.09 -15.02
N SER A 29 5.56 11.54 -16.00
CA SER A 29 4.76 12.75 -15.85
C SER A 29 3.67 12.58 -14.79
N ALA A 30 3.07 11.39 -14.69
CA ALA A 30 2.11 11.06 -13.65
C ALA A 30 2.78 10.97 -12.26
N GLU A 31 3.98 10.40 -12.18
CA GLU A 31 4.78 10.33 -10.96
C GLU A 31 5.15 11.73 -10.44
N GLU A 32 5.58 12.63 -11.34
CA GLU A 32 5.88 14.01 -10.99
C GLU A 32 4.63 14.76 -10.49
N GLN A 33 3.48 14.58 -11.15
CA GLN A 33 2.21 15.14 -10.68
C GLN A 33 1.84 14.65 -9.28
N MET A 34 2.04 13.36 -9.01
CA MET A 34 1.77 12.79 -7.69
C MET A 34 2.71 13.35 -6.62
N ARG A 35 4.00 13.47 -6.93
CA ARG A 35 4.99 14.08 -6.04
C ARG A 35 4.62 15.52 -5.72
N LYS A 36 4.21 16.28 -6.74
CA LYS A 36 3.74 17.66 -6.58
C LYS A 36 2.51 17.73 -5.67
N HIS A 37 1.54 16.83 -5.86
CA HIS A 37 0.35 16.78 -5.02
C HIS A 37 0.68 16.60 -3.53
N TYR A 38 1.61 15.69 -3.20
CA TYR A 38 2.05 15.50 -1.81
C TYR A 38 2.82 16.70 -1.25
N ALA A 39 3.65 17.36 -2.07
CA ALA A 39 4.36 18.57 -1.69
C ALA A 39 3.38 19.73 -1.41
N ASP A 40 2.44 19.98 -2.31
CA ASP A 40 1.43 21.03 -2.17
C ASP A 40 0.55 20.80 -0.93
N ALA A 41 0.16 19.53 -0.67
CA ALA A 41 -0.59 19.16 0.52
C ALA A 41 0.20 19.39 1.81
N PHE A 42 1.50 19.08 1.81
CA PHE A 42 2.37 19.33 2.95
C PHE A 42 2.54 20.83 3.18
N GLU A 43 2.78 21.64 2.15
CA GLU A 43 2.92 23.10 2.28
C GLU A 43 1.63 23.78 2.74
N ALA A 44 0.48 23.34 2.26
CA ALA A 44 -0.81 23.83 2.72
C ALA A 44 -1.01 23.53 4.21
N TRP A 45 -0.68 22.31 4.64
CA TRP A 45 -0.74 21.91 6.04
C TRP A 45 0.30 22.66 6.91
N ASP A 46 1.54 22.84 6.44
CA ASP A 46 2.63 23.51 7.16
C ASP A 46 2.28 24.98 7.43
N ARG A 47 1.70 25.68 6.44
CA ARG A 47 1.17 27.04 6.61
C ARG A 47 0.09 27.11 7.68
N TRP A 48 -0.91 26.23 7.60
CA TRP A 48 -1.96 26.16 8.63
C TRP A 48 -1.36 25.87 10.01
N ALA A 49 -0.41 24.92 10.09
CA ALA A 49 0.22 24.53 11.35
C ALA A 49 1.04 25.66 11.97
N ALA A 50 1.72 26.46 11.15
CA ALA A 50 2.50 27.62 11.60
C ALA A 50 1.62 28.69 12.27
N GLU A 51 0.36 28.83 11.82
CA GLU A 51 -0.60 29.78 12.39
C GLU A 51 -1.35 29.23 13.61
N ASN A 52 -1.55 27.91 13.67
CA ASN A 52 -2.46 27.27 14.63
C ASN A 52 -1.78 26.51 15.77
N ILE A 53 -0.47 26.19 15.67
CA ILE A 53 0.27 25.46 16.71
C ILE A 53 1.16 26.44 17.49
N PRO A 54 0.72 26.94 18.67
CA PRO A 54 1.41 28.02 19.38
C PRO A 54 2.75 27.59 20.00
N LYS A 55 2.92 26.31 20.30
CA LYS A 55 4.14 25.78 20.91
C LYS A 55 5.12 25.33 19.83
N ARG A 56 6.26 26.03 19.72
CA ARG A 56 7.33 25.72 18.75
C ARG A 56 7.79 24.26 18.76
N ARG A 57 7.86 23.64 19.95
CA ARG A 57 8.26 22.23 20.09
C ARG A 57 7.21 21.26 19.53
N ASP A 58 5.93 21.56 19.74
CA ASP A 58 4.83 20.74 19.25
C ASP A 58 4.66 20.91 17.75
N TYR A 59 4.87 22.13 17.24
CA TYR A 59 4.96 22.41 15.81
C TYR A 59 6.07 21.59 15.14
N SER A 60 7.28 21.62 15.67
CA SER A 60 8.41 20.87 15.10
C SER A 60 8.17 19.37 15.06
N LYS A 61 7.54 18.80 16.10
CA LYS A 61 7.18 17.37 16.14
C LYS A 61 6.06 17.04 15.16
N ALA A 62 5.02 17.88 15.09
CA ALA A 62 3.91 17.69 14.16
C ALA A 62 4.41 17.77 12.71
N ARG A 63 5.33 18.70 12.42
CA ARG A 63 5.94 18.88 11.10
C ARG A 63 6.73 17.67 10.66
N ASP A 64 7.55 17.10 11.56
CA ASP A 64 8.28 15.86 11.28
C ASP A 64 7.32 14.70 10.97
N LEU A 65 6.29 14.52 11.79
CA LEU A 65 5.28 13.46 11.58
C LEU A 65 4.55 13.62 10.25
N GLN A 66 4.15 14.84 9.89
CA GLN A 66 3.47 15.07 8.62
C GLN A 66 4.40 14.98 7.41
N ALA A 67 5.64 15.43 7.53
CA ALA A 67 6.65 15.24 6.50
C ALA A 67 6.85 13.74 6.23
N ARG A 68 6.98 12.93 7.28
CA ARG A 68 7.08 11.47 7.15
C ARG A 68 5.82 10.84 6.58
N ARG A 69 4.63 11.38 6.83
CA ARG A 69 3.38 10.83 6.29
C ARG A 69 3.16 11.16 4.82
N LEU A 70 3.43 12.39 4.41
CA LEU A 70 3.11 12.88 3.07
C LEU A 70 4.29 12.74 2.12
N LEU A 71 5.50 13.07 2.56
CA LEU A 71 6.69 13.12 1.70
C LEU A 71 7.45 11.80 1.63
N ALA A 72 7.18 10.84 2.53
CA ALA A 72 7.74 9.49 2.41
C ALA A 72 7.01 8.63 1.38
N ASN A 73 5.88 9.11 0.83
CA ASN A 73 5.21 8.43 -0.27
C ASN A 73 5.89 8.80 -1.58
N ALA A 74 6.40 7.82 -2.30
CA ALA A 74 7.09 8.02 -3.57
C ALA A 74 6.46 7.17 -4.67
N GLY A 75 6.34 7.72 -5.87
CA GLY A 75 5.87 6.98 -7.04
C GLY A 75 7.06 6.37 -7.78
N THR A 76 6.87 5.19 -8.34
CA THR A 76 7.87 4.52 -9.17
C THR A 76 7.22 3.88 -10.39
N CYS A 77 7.85 4.07 -11.54
CA CYS A 77 7.40 3.52 -12.82
C CYS A 77 8.11 2.20 -13.07
N ILE A 78 7.35 1.10 -13.06
CA ILE A 78 7.87 -0.25 -13.32
C ILE A 78 7.38 -0.76 -14.68
N PRO A 79 8.17 -1.58 -15.40
CA PRO A 79 7.70 -2.25 -16.60
C PRO A 79 6.52 -3.17 -16.29
N HIS A 80 5.48 -3.12 -17.10
CA HIS A 80 4.28 -3.94 -17.02
C HIS A 80 4.11 -4.72 -18.34
N GLY A 81 4.50 -6.00 -18.36
CA GLY A 81 4.42 -6.82 -19.57
C GLY A 81 4.93 -8.26 -19.41
N ALA A 82 4.00 -9.22 -19.54
CA ALA A 82 4.10 -10.65 -19.84
C ALA A 82 5.39 -11.41 -19.43
N GLY A 83 5.40 -11.92 -18.19
CA GLY A 83 6.35 -12.91 -17.69
C GLY A 83 6.58 -12.67 -16.20
N ASP A 84 5.93 -13.46 -15.35
CA ASP A 84 5.96 -13.37 -13.88
C ASP A 84 5.35 -12.10 -13.27
N GLN A 85 4.02 -12.09 -13.19
CA GLN A 85 3.34 -11.53 -12.04
C GLN A 85 3.77 -12.35 -10.81
N GLN A 86 4.93 -12.03 -10.22
CA GLN A 86 5.08 -12.33 -8.80
C GLN A 86 4.10 -11.40 -8.08
N PRO A 87 3.11 -11.91 -7.34
CA PRO A 87 2.33 -11.08 -6.45
C PRO A 87 3.33 -10.44 -5.49
N ILE A 88 3.43 -9.11 -5.52
CA ILE A 88 4.27 -8.37 -4.59
C ILE A 88 3.74 -8.73 -3.20
N SER A 89 4.51 -9.57 -2.51
CA SER A 89 4.09 -10.31 -1.34
C SER A 89 3.45 -9.39 -0.31
N SER A 90 2.17 -9.64 -0.01
CA SER A 90 1.65 -9.35 1.32
C SER A 90 2.59 -10.01 2.35
N PRO A 91 2.84 -9.40 3.52
CA PRO A 91 3.65 -10.05 4.55
C PRO A 91 3.09 -11.45 4.83
N PRO A 92 3.94 -12.49 4.96
CA PRO A 92 3.46 -13.86 5.09
C PRO A 92 2.67 -14.00 6.39
N SER A 93 1.35 -14.11 6.27
CA SER A 93 0.45 -14.59 7.31
C SER A 93 0.79 -16.06 7.58
N SER A 94 1.75 -16.29 8.47
CA SER A 94 2.04 -17.61 9.00
C SER A 94 0.92 -18.02 9.95
N SER A 95 -0.05 -18.79 9.45
CA SER A 95 -0.92 -19.63 10.28
C SER A 95 -1.51 -20.78 9.47
N SER A 96 -0.67 -21.79 9.20
CA SER A 96 -1.17 -23.12 8.88
C SER A 96 -1.66 -23.78 10.16
N SER A 97 -2.98 -23.87 10.32
CA SER A 97 -3.63 -24.79 11.25
C SER A 97 -4.65 -25.62 10.44
N PRO A 98 -4.57 -26.96 10.44
CA PRO A 98 -5.41 -27.79 9.58
C PRO A 98 -6.85 -27.86 10.12
N GLN A 99 -7.80 -27.43 9.28
CA GLN A 99 -9.24 -27.52 9.50
C GLN A 99 -9.74 -28.92 9.06
N PRO A 100 -10.50 -29.67 9.87
CA PRO A 100 -11.07 -30.95 9.48
C PRO A 100 -12.24 -30.78 8.48
N GLN A 101 -12.25 -31.60 7.43
CA GLN A 101 -13.27 -31.65 6.39
C GLN A 101 -14.61 -32.22 6.92
N PRO A 102 -15.78 -31.70 6.52
CA PRO A 102 -17.05 -32.37 6.74
C PRO A 102 -17.37 -33.31 5.57
N GLY A 103 -17.20 -34.61 5.78
CA GLY A 103 -17.64 -35.66 4.85
C GLY A 103 -19.12 -36.00 5.09
N ALA A 104 -19.94 -35.89 4.04
CA ALA A 104 -21.35 -36.27 4.05
C ALA A 104 -21.53 -37.72 3.56
N SER A 105 -22.15 -38.60 4.37
CA SER A 105 -23.38 -39.36 4.00
C SER A 105 -23.76 -40.43 5.03
N PRO A 106 -25.05 -40.83 5.10
CA PRO A 106 -25.63 -41.59 6.19
C PRO A 106 -25.90 -43.08 5.84
N SER A 107 -25.80 -43.98 6.82
CA SER A 107 -26.69 -45.15 6.94
C SER A 107 -26.46 -45.94 8.25
N PRO A 108 -27.47 -46.73 8.70
CA PRO A 108 -27.69 -47.09 10.10
C PRO A 108 -27.34 -48.55 10.43
N GLN A 109 -27.57 -48.92 11.70
CA GLN A 109 -27.81 -50.27 12.28
C GLN A 109 -26.72 -50.88 13.24
N PRO A 110 -27.03 -51.89 14.11
CA PRO A 110 -27.24 -51.69 15.56
C PRO A 110 -26.49 -52.66 16.54
N GLY A 111 -26.28 -52.24 17.81
CA GLY A 111 -26.06 -53.06 19.04
C GLY A 111 -24.78 -53.95 19.14
N PRO A 112 -24.47 -54.63 20.29
CA PRO A 112 -25.11 -54.68 21.60
C PRO A 112 -24.17 -54.41 22.82
N ARG A 113 -24.74 -54.58 24.03
CA ARG A 113 -24.24 -54.39 25.41
C ARG A 113 -22.85 -54.95 25.77
N GLY A 114 -22.22 -54.28 26.72
CA GLY A 114 -21.29 -54.82 27.73
C GLY A 114 -21.45 -54.03 29.01
#